data_AF-A0A919MFQ4-F1
#
_entry.id   AF-A0A919MFQ4-F1
#
_cell.length_a   1.000
_cell.length_b   1.000
_cell.length_c   1.000
_cell.angle_alpha   90.00
_cell.angle_beta   90.00
_cell.angle_gamma   90.00
#
_symmetry.space_group_name_H-M   'P 1'
#
loop_
_entity.id
_entity.type
_entity.pdbx_description
1 polymer ?
#
loop_
_entity_poly.entity_id
_entity_poly.type
_entity_poly.pdbx_seq_one_letter_code
_entity_poly.pdbx_strand_id
1 'polypeptide(L)'
;MLILFLLILVLVAACVLAVRGVRAEARKAEDPLLVPEAFFSPQSLEGVLCTQLMDGDITRRQYLRSMEGIAARDEERHPLVVPWHLGAGEE
;
A
#
# COMPACT_ATOMS: atom_id res chain seq x y z
N MET A 1 -2.90 -30.65 -22.94
CA MET A 1 -2.86 -29.18 -22.79
C MET A 1 -3.82 -28.70 -21.71
N LEU A 2 -5.12 -29.00 -21.77
CA LEU A 2 -6.10 -28.62 -20.74
C LEU A 2 -5.76 -29.18 -19.35
N ILE A 3 -5.36 -30.45 -19.25
CA ILE A 3 -4.97 -31.08 -17.98
C ILE A 3 -3.75 -30.38 -17.36
N LEU A 4 -2.72 -30.08 -18.17
CA LEU A 4 -1.54 -29.31 -17.73
C LEU A 4 -1.92 -27.92 -17.24
N PHE A 5 -2.82 -27.22 -17.95
CA PHE A 5 -3.30 -25.90 -17.57
C PHE A 5 -4.04 -25.92 -16.22
N LEU A 6 -4.91 -26.92 -16.00
CA LEU A 6 -5.62 -27.10 -14.72
C LEU A 6 -4.65 -27.39 -13.58
N LEU A 7 -3.62 -28.23 -13.80
CA LEU A 7 -2.60 -28.52 -12.80
C LEU A 7 -1.81 -27.27 -12.40
N ILE A 8 -1.45 -26.42 -13.38
CA ILE A 8 -0.76 -25.15 -13.13
C ILE A 8 -1.66 -24.20 -12.32
N LEU A 9 -2.94 -24.08 -12.65
CA LEU A 9 -3.88 -23.23 -11.90
C LEU A 9 -4.03 -23.68 -10.45
N VAL A 10 -4.16 -24.99 -10.21
CA VAL A 10 -4.24 -25.55 -8.85
C VAL A 10 -2.96 -25.28 -8.08
N LEU A 11 -1.79 -25.44 -8.71
CA LEU A 11 -0.49 -25.16 -8.08
C LEU A 11 -0.36 -23.68 -7.71
N VAL A 12 -0.72 -22.77 -8.62
CA VAL A 12 -0.71 -21.32 -8.36
C VAL A 12 -1.65 -20.97 -7.20
N ALA A 13 -2.87 -21.49 -7.20
CA ALA A 13 -3.84 -21.25 -6.12
C ALA A 13 -3.32 -21.75 -4.77
N ALA A 14 -2.69 -22.93 -4.74
CA ALA A 14 -2.09 -23.50 -3.54
C ALA A 14 -0.91 -22.64 -3.03
N CYS A 15 -0.04 -22.15 -3.93
CA CYS A 15 1.04 -21.24 -3.58
C CYS A 15 0.51 -19.93 -2.99
N VAL A 16 -0.53 -19.34 -3.58
CA VAL A 16 -1.17 -18.11 -3.05
C VAL A 16 -1.74 -18.35 -1.65
N LEU A 17 -2.46 -19.46 -1.45
CA LEU A 17 -3.03 -19.81 -0.15
C LEU A 17 -1.95 -20.05 0.92
N ALA A 18 -0.86 -20.75 0.56
CA ALA A 18 0.25 -21.00 1.46
C ALA A 18 0.93 -19.69 1.91
N VAL A 19 1.19 -18.77 0.98
CA VAL A 19 1.79 -17.46 1.30
C VAL A 19 0.86 -16.61 2.18
N ARG A 20 -0.45 -16.62 1.91
CA ARG A 20 -1.43 -15.92 2.77
C ARG A 20 -1.49 -16.53 4.17
N GLY A 21 -1.45 -17.86 4.29
CA GLY A 21 -1.43 -18.56 5.57
C GLY A 21 -0.19 -18.24 6.41
N VAL A 22 1.00 -18.24 5.80
CA VAL A 22 2.25 -17.87 6.49
C VAL A 22 2.23 -16.42 6.96
N ARG A 23 1.72 -15.49 6.15
CA ARG A 23 1.54 -14.09 6.57
C ARG A 23 0.57 -13.95 7.74
N ALA A 24 -0.53 -14.70 7.73
CA ALA A 24 -1.50 -14.68 8.82
C ALA A 24 -0.91 -15.23 10.13
N GLU A 25 -0.12 -16.29 10.05
CA GLU A 25 0.52 -16.90 11.23
C GLU A 25 1.63 -15.99 11.80
N ALA A 26 2.42 -15.35 10.93
CA ALA A 26 3.40 -14.34 11.35
C ALA A 26 2.74 -13.19 12.11
N ARG A 27 1.56 -12.75 11.67
CA ARG A 27 0.76 -11.71 12.35
C ARG A 27 0.23 -12.16 13.72
N LYS A 28 0.05 -13.47 13.92
CA LYS A 28 -0.45 -14.06 15.16
C LYS A 28 0.66 -14.35 16.17
N ALA A 29 1.89 -14.53 15.69
CA ALA A 29 3.07 -14.82 16.50
C ALA A 29 3.72 -13.57 17.13
N GLU A 30 3.33 -12.37 16.70
CA GLU A 30 3.64 -11.14 17.44
C GLU A 30 2.81 -11.14 18.73
N ASP A 31 3.42 -11.52 19.86
CA ASP A 31 2.87 -11.30 21.20
C ASP A 31 2.87 -9.78 21.45
N PRO A 32 1.72 -9.08 21.33
CA PRO A 32 1.74 -7.64 21.33
C PRO A 32 1.80 -7.17 22.77
N LEU A 33 2.77 -6.29 23.08
CA LEU A 33 2.53 -5.26 24.09
C LEU A 33 1.12 -4.71 23.81
N LEU A 34 0.21 -4.76 24.79
CA LEU A 34 -1.21 -4.39 24.66
C LEU A 34 -1.38 -2.94 24.20
N VAL A 35 -1.11 -2.67 22.93
CA VAL A 35 -1.33 -1.41 22.25
C VAL A 35 -2.70 -1.56 21.60
N PRO A 36 -3.68 -0.70 21.95
CA PRO A 36 -5.01 -0.76 21.36
C PRO A 36 -4.95 -0.78 19.83
N GLU A 37 -5.65 -1.72 19.20
CA GLU A 37 -5.73 -1.86 17.73
C GLU A 37 -6.06 -0.54 17.00
N ALA A 38 -6.79 0.36 17.67
CA ALA A 38 -7.10 1.70 17.18
C ALA A 38 -5.85 2.52 16.80
N PHE A 39 -4.71 2.31 17.44
CA PHE A 39 -3.45 2.99 17.10
C PHE A 39 -2.91 2.59 15.73
N PHE A 40 -3.25 1.41 15.22
CA PHE A 40 -2.79 0.91 13.93
C PHE A 40 -3.80 1.19 12.80
N SER A 41 -4.92 1.83 13.11
CA SER A 41 -5.88 2.25 12.10
C SER A 41 -5.29 3.39 11.25
N PRO A 42 -5.30 3.29 9.91
CA PRO A 42 -4.81 4.35 9.06
C PRO A 42 -5.60 5.65 9.30
N GLN A 43 -4.88 6.71 9.67
CA GLN A 43 -5.46 8.03 9.95
C GLN A 43 -5.63 8.89 8.69
N SER A 44 -5.10 8.44 7.56
CA SER A 44 -5.12 9.17 6.29
C SER A 44 -5.40 8.21 5.13
N LEU A 45 -5.82 8.78 4.01
CA LEU A 45 -6.14 8.02 2.80
C LEU A 45 -4.88 7.42 2.16
N GLU A 46 -3.75 8.13 2.24
CA GLU A 46 -2.43 7.64 1.85
C GLU A 46 -2.03 6.43 2.71
N GLY A 47 -2.30 6.49 4.02
CA GLY A 47 -2.11 5.37 4.93
C GLY A 47 -2.91 4.13 4.52
N VAL A 48 -4.19 4.29 4.18
CA VAL A 48 -5.05 3.20 3.67
C VAL A 48 -4.47 2.58 2.39
N LEU A 49 -3.98 3.41 1.46
CA LEU A 49 -3.38 2.93 0.21
C LEU A 49 -2.08 2.16 0.46
N CYS A 50 -1.27 2.60 1.42
CA CYS A 50 -0.07 1.88 1.84
C CYS A 50 -0.39 0.51 2.43
N THR A 51 -1.39 0.42 3.34
CA THR A 51 -1.78 -0.88 3.91
C THR A 51 -2.30 -1.82 2.84
N GLN A 52 -3.17 -1.36 1.94
CA GLN A 52 -3.67 -2.17 0.83
C GLN A 52 -2.56 -2.66 -0.12
N LEU A 53 -1.52 -1.85 -0.34
CA LEU A 53 -0.36 -2.25 -1.15
C LEU A 53 0.48 -3.32 -0.44
N MET A 54 0.71 -3.17 0.87
CA MET A 54 1.46 -4.14 1.68
C MET A 54 0.72 -5.49 1.80
N ASP A 55 -0.60 -5.42 1.99
CA ASP A 55 -1.49 -6.57 2.05
C ASP A 55 -1.63 -7.26 0.67
N GLY A 56 -1.31 -6.55 -0.41
CA GLY A 56 -1.37 -7.05 -1.78
C GLY A 56 -2.76 -6.95 -2.41
N ASP A 57 -3.67 -6.22 -1.78
CA ASP A 57 -5.03 -5.97 -2.27
C ASP A 57 -5.02 -5.03 -3.49
N ILE A 58 -4.01 -4.15 -3.57
CA ILE A 58 -3.76 -3.32 -4.76
C ILE A 58 -2.36 -3.55 -5.31
N THR A 59 -2.23 -3.34 -6.61
CA THR A 59 -0.94 -3.38 -7.32
C THR A 59 -0.20 -2.06 -7.18
N ARG A 60 1.12 -2.08 -7.35
CA ARG A 60 1.96 -0.87 -7.39
C ARG A 60 1.45 0.18 -8.39
N ARG A 61 0.91 -0.24 -9.55
CA ARG A 61 0.37 0.67 -10.56
C ARG A 61 -0.92 1.36 -10.08
N GLN A 62 -1.78 0.62 -9.39
CA GLN A 62 -3.01 1.18 -8.80
C GLN A 62 -2.69 2.16 -7.66
N TYR A 63 -1.70 1.84 -6.82
CA TYR A 63 -1.20 2.75 -5.80
C TYR A 63 -0.72 4.08 -6.40
N LEU A 64 0.18 4.03 -7.39
CA LEU A 64 0.74 5.24 -8.01
C LEU A 64 -0.35 6.12 -8.65
N ARG A 65 -1.27 5.52 -9.40
CA ARG A 65 -2.39 6.25 -10.01
C ARG A 65 -3.30 6.89 -8.95
N SER A 66 -3.52 6.22 -7.83
CA SER A 66 -4.34 6.75 -6.74
C SER A 66 -3.65 7.91 -6.03
N MET A 67 -2.34 7.79 -5.76
CA MET A 67 -1.51 8.85 -5.19
C MET A 67 -1.45 10.08 -6.09
N GLU A 68 -1.34 9.90 -7.41
CA GLU A 68 -1.40 11.01 -8.38
C GLU A 68 -2.72 11.79 -8.27
N GLY A 69 -3.84 11.08 -8.14
CA GLY A 69 -5.15 11.71 -7.95
C GLY A 69 -5.31 12.42 -6.60
N ILE A 70 -4.61 11.99 -5.55
CA ILE A 70 -4.55 12.73 -4.28
C ILE A 70 -3.74 13.99 -4.46
N ALA A 71 -2.53 13.90 -5.03
CA ALA A 71 -1.65 15.03 -5.26
C ALA A 71 -2.30 16.10 -6.15
N ALA A 72 -3.02 15.72 -7.20
CA ALA A 72 -3.74 16.66 -8.05
C ALA A 72 -4.83 17.44 -7.30
N ARG A 73 -5.55 16.78 -6.38
CA ARG A 73 -6.55 17.45 -5.53
C ARG A 73 -5.91 18.30 -4.45
N ASP A 74 -4.76 17.88 -3.94
CA ASP A 74 -4.01 18.63 -2.94
C ASP A 74 -3.45 19.92 -3.54
N GLU A 75 -2.90 19.87 -4.76
CA GLU A 75 -2.45 21.05 -5.51
C GLU A 75 -3.61 22.04 -5.75
N GLU A 76 -4.81 21.55 -6.05
CA GLU A 76 -6.00 22.40 -6.21
C GLU A 76 -6.43 23.07 -4.90
N ARG A 77 -6.34 22.37 -3.77
CA ARG A 77 -6.77 22.88 -2.45
C ARG A 77 -5.70 23.72 -1.74
N HIS A 78 -4.44 23.34 -1.90
CA HIS A 78 -3.28 23.81 -1.17
C HIS A 78 -2.10 24.00 -2.14
N PRO A 79 -2.19 24.96 -3.07
CA PRO A 79 -1.14 25.18 -4.06
C PRO A 79 0.17 25.57 -3.37
N LEU A 80 1.25 24.85 -3.70
CA LEU A 80 2.57 25.12 -3.14
C LEU A 80 3.24 26.25 -3.91
N VAL A 81 3.21 27.46 -3.34
CA VAL A 81 3.92 28.61 -3.91
C VAL A 81 5.37 28.56 -3.47
N VAL A 82 6.30 28.41 -4.41
CA VAL A 82 7.74 28.54 -4.13
C VAL A 82 8.05 30.01 -3.87
N PRO A 83 8.56 30.38 -2.67
CA PRO A 83 8.91 31.77 -2.41
C PRO A 83 10.16 32.16 -3.22
N TRP A 84 9.99 33.05 -4.19
CA TRP A 84 11.06 33.52 -5.10
C TRP A 84 12.26 34.14 -4.37
N HIS A 85 12.07 34.63 -3.15
CA HIS A 85 13.14 35.25 -2.35
C HIS A 85 14.07 34.25 -1.64
N LEU A 86 13.77 32.95 -1.65
CA LEU A 86 14.63 31.90 -1.09
C LEU A 86 15.54 31.22 -2.15
N GLY A 87 15.40 31.58 -3.43
CA GLY A 87 16.16 31.01 -4.55
C GLY A 87 17.16 31.96 -5.21
N ALA A 88 17.15 33.25 -4.85
CA ALA A 88 18.16 34.20 -5.28
C ALA A 88 19.30 34.17 -4.26
N GLY A 89 20.21 33.21 -4.41
CA GLY A 89 21.56 33.40 -3.91
C GLY A 89 22.08 34.71 -4.49
N GLU A 90 22.35 35.66 -3.62
CA GLU A 90 23.05 36.90 -3.96
C GLU A 90 24.39 36.52 -4.63
N GLU A 91 24.53 36.80 -5.92
CA GLU A 91 25.83 36.90 -6.59
C GLU A 91 26.39 38.32 -6.44
#